data_AF-A0A3D4MD85-F1
#
_entry.id   AF-A0A3D4MD85-F1
#
_cell.length_a   1.000
_cell.length_b   1.000
_cell.length_c   1.000
_cell.angle_alpha   90.00
_cell.angle_beta   90.00
_cell.angle_gamma   90.00
#
_symmetry.space_group_name_H-M   'P 1'
#
loop_
_entity.id
_entity.type
_entity.pdbx_description
1 polymer ?
#
loop_
_entity_poly.entity_id
_entity_poly.type
_entity_poly.pdbx_seq_one_letter_code
_entity_poly.pdbx_strand_id
1 'polypeptide(L)'
;MRKLLNPAEVAGKLGRSTNWFLRTRDQLHKRGFPRPVLGDGKNGRPRWDEGAIDAWLDSQMSPDLRALRQGSAKVSATDYTAQLEQRLQQLGARP
;
A
#
# COMPACT_ATOMS: atom_id res chain seq x y z
N MET A 1 -0.57 9.31 -10.63
CA MET A 1 -2.03 9.50 -10.83
C MET A 1 -2.72 9.28 -9.48
N ARG A 2 -3.58 10.21 -9.03
CA ARG A 2 -4.37 10.02 -7.79
C ARG A 2 -5.53 9.08 -8.09
N LYS A 3 -5.51 7.86 -7.54
CA LYS A 3 -6.58 6.89 -7.73
C LYS A 3 -7.62 7.06 -6.64
N LEU A 4 -8.87 7.31 -7.06
CA LEU A 4 -10.00 7.54 -6.16
C LEU A 4 -10.84 6.27 -6.03
N LEU A 5 -10.87 5.71 -4.82
CA LEU A 5 -11.58 4.48 -4.48
C LEU A 5 -13.01 4.76 -4.04
N ASN A 6 -13.92 3.88 -4.47
CA ASN A 6 -15.30 3.84 -3.99
C ASN A 6 -15.37 3.12 -2.63
N PRO A 7 -16.48 3.27 -1.85
CA PRO A 7 -16.61 2.65 -0.53
C PRO A 7 -16.34 1.15 -0.50
N ALA A 8 -16.74 0.42 -1.55
CA ALA A 8 -16.52 -1.02 -1.66
C ALA A 8 -15.03 -1.36 -1.84
N GLU A 9 -14.30 -0.57 -2.64
CA GLU A 9 -12.87 -0.75 -2.86
C GLU A 9 -12.07 -0.40 -1.60
N VAL A 10 -12.45 0.66 -0.89
CA VAL A 10 -11.86 1.02 0.41
C VAL A 10 -12.06 -0.11 1.41
N ALA A 11 -13.29 -0.64 1.52
CA ALA A 11 -13.59 -1.75 2.39
C ALA A 11 -12.77 -3.01 2.03
N GLY A 12 -12.63 -3.30 0.73
CA GLY A 12 -11.77 -4.36 0.21
C GLY A 12 -10.31 -4.19 0.63
N LYS A 13 -9.74 -2.98 0.51
CA LYS A 13 -8.38 -2.69 0.99
C LYS A 13 -8.22 -2.89 2.49
N LEU A 14 -9.26 -2.61 3.27
CA LEU A 14 -9.26 -2.81 4.72
C LEU A 14 -9.53 -4.28 5.11
N GLY A 15 -9.78 -5.18 4.15
CA GLY A 15 -10.16 -6.57 4.43
C GLY A 15 -11.51 -6.71 5.12
N ARG A 16 -12.45 -5.78 4.87
CA ARG A 16 -13.74 -5.70 5.54
C ARG A 16 -14.89 -5.56 4.54
N SER A 17 -16.11 -5.83 4.99
CA SER A 17 -17.32 -5.65 4.17
C SER A 17 -17.66 -4.17 3.99
N THR A 18 -18.23 -3.81 2.84
CA THR A 18 -18.69 -2.44 2.54
C THR A 18 -19.64 -1.89 3.61
N ASN A 19 -20.56 -2.71 4.11
CA ASN A 19 -21.52 -2.30 5.14
C ASN A 19 -20.81 -1.94 6.48
N TRP A 20 -19.79 -2.71 6.86
CA TRP A 20 -18.97 -2.42 8.03
C TRP A 20 -18.24 -1.08 7.87
N PHE A 21 -17.68 -0.82 6.69
CA PHE A 21 -16.98 0.44 6.40
C PHE A 21 -17.93 1.64 6.50
N LEU A 22 -19.11 1.57 5.88
CA LEU A 22 -20.09 2.66 5.91
C LEU A 22 -20.56 2.99 7.33
N ARG A 23 -20.70 1.98 8.21
CA ARG A 23 -21.08 2.17 9.62
C ARG A 23 -19.93 2.68 10.50
N THR A 24 -18.70 2.29 10.19
CA THR A 24 -17.51 2.57 11.02
C THR A 24 -16.71 3.79 10.55
N ARG A 25 -16.99 4.31 9.34
CA ARG A 25 -16.23 5.42 8.72
C ARG A 25 -16.07 6.63 9.64
N ASP A 26 -17.11 6.95 10.43
CA ASP A 26 -17.11 8.12 11.30
C ASP A 26 -16.12 7.94 12.46
N GLN A 27 -16.09 6.73 13.03
CA GLN A 27 -15.10 6.36 14.03
C GLN A 27 -13.69 6.31 13.44
N LEU A 28 -13.54 5.83 12.20
CA LEU A 28 -12.26 5.82 11.51
C LEU A 28 -11.74 7.25 11.31
N HIS A 29 -12.59 8.21 10.90
CA HIS A 29 -12.19 9.61 10.78
C HIS A 29 -11.69 10.20 12.10
N LYS A 30 -12.32 9.84 13.24
CA LYS A 30 -11.85 10.24 14.57
C LYS A 30 -10.48 9.66 14.92
N ARG A 31 -10.12 8.53 14.32
CA ARG A 31 -8.80 7.87 14.43
C ARG A 31 -7.81 8.34 13.35
N GLY A 32 -8.11 9.44 12.66
CA GLY A 32 -7.25 10.03 11.64
C GLY A 32 -7.38 9.40 10.26
N PHE A 33 -8.39 8.58 10.00
CA PHE A 33 -8.64 8.05 8.66
C PHE A 33 -8.95 9.18 7.66
N PRO A 34 -8.45 9.12 6.42
CA PRO A 34 -8.64 10.18 5.45
C PRO A 34 -10.12 10.45 5.16
N ARG A 35 -10.47 11.73 5.09
CA ARG A 35 -11.81 12.18 4.72
C ARG A 35 -12.07 11.89 3.23
N PRO A 36 -13.33 11.65 2.84
CA PRO A 36 -13.67 11.53 1.43
C PRO A 36 -13.43 12.84 0.69
N VAL A 37 -12.93 12.73 -0.53
CA VAL A 37 -12.91 13.78 -1.53
C VAL A 37 -14.32 13.95 -2.05
N LEU A 38 -14.93 15.10 -1.73
CA LEU A 38 -16.26 15.49 -2.19
C LEU A 38 -16.10 16.30 -3.48
N GLY A 39 -16.73 15.87 -4.58
CA GLY A 39 -16.71 16.60 -5.87
C GLY A 39 -16.22 15.77 -7.06
N ASP A 40 -15.22 14.90 -6.87
CA ASP A 40 -14.63 14.07 -7.95
C ASP A 40 -15.30 12.70 -8.15
N GLY A 41 -16.34 12.41 -7.36
CA GLY A 41 -17.08 11.15 -7.47
C GLY A 41 -18.09 11.19 -8.62
N LYS A 42 -18.08 10.16 -9.48
CA LYS A 42 -19.18 9.91 -10.44
C LYS A 42 -20.51 9.89 -9.66
N ASN A 43 -21.34 10.91 -9.88
CA ASN A 43 -22.65 11.15 -9.22
C ASN A 43 -22.60 11.73 -7.79
N GLY A 44 -21.58 12.51 -7.42
CA GLY A 44 -21.51 13.18 -6.11
C GLY A 44 -21.29 12.23 -4.94
N ARG A 45 -20.91 10.98 -5.21
CA ARG A 45 -20.62 9.97 -4.19
C ARG A 45 -19.26 10.24 -3.54
N PRO A 46 -19.11 10.06 -2.22
CA PRO A 46 -17.82 10.22 -1.55
C PRO A 46 -16.82 9.19 -2.08
N ARG A 47 -15.61 9.66 -2.43
CA ARG A 47 -14.49 8.80 -2.82
C ARG A 47 -13.28 9.07 -1.94
N TRP A 48 -12.40 8.09 -1.81
CA TRP A 48 -11.20 8.23 -0.99
C TRP A 48 -9.95 8.12 -1.85
N ASP A 49 -8.95 8.93 -1.54
CA ASP A 49 -7.65 8.82 -2.20
C ASP A 49 -6.94 7.54 -1.75
N GLU A 50 -6.56 6.71 -2.72
CA GLU A 50 -5.90 5.44 -2.48
C GLU A 50 -4.56 5.63 -1.74
N GLY A 51 -3.80 6.68 -2.07
CA GLY A 51 -2.50 6.97 -1.48
C GLY A 51 -2.64 7.43 -0.02
N ALA A 52 -3.65 8.24 0.28
CA ALA A 52 -3.95 8.63 1.65
C ALA A 52 -4.34 7.43 2.53
N ILE A 53 -5.08 6.45 1.97
CA ILE A 53 -5.41 5.22 2.68
C ILE A 53 -4.15 4.38 2.93
N ASP A 54 -3.28 4.22 1.94
CA ASP A 54 -2.01 3.48 2.09
C ASP A 54 -1.12 4.12 3.15
N ALA A 55 -0.97 5.44 3.13
CA ALA A 55 -0.19 6.19 4.11
C ALA A 55 -0.75 6.06 5.53
N TRP A 56 -2.09 6.07 5.68
CA TRP A 56 -2.72 5.84 6.98
C TRP A 56 -2.49 4.41 7.47
N LEU A 57 -2.63 3.40 6.59
CA LEU A 57 -2.33 2.00 6.94
C LEU A 57 -0.86 1.80 7.33
N ASP A 58 0.07 2.40 6.59
CA ASP A 58 1.51 2.37 6.87
C ASP A 58 1.83 3.04 8.22
N SER A 59 1.10 4.09 8.58
CA SER A 59 1.22 4.75 9.89
C SER A 59 0.67 3.92 11.06
N GLN A 60 -0.17 2.93 10.79
CA GLN A 60 -0.67 1.97 11.80
C GLN A 60 0.20 0.72 11.93
N MET A 61 1.15 0.49 11.02
CA MET A 61 2.10 -0.61 11.14
C MET A 61 3.11 -0.34 12.25
N SER A 62 3.43 -1.37 13.03
CA SER A 62 4.57 -1.32 13.95
C SER A 62 5.85 -0.96 13.17
N PRO A 63 6.76 -0.15 13.76
CA PRO A 63 7.98 0.29 13.07
C PRO A 63 8.83 -0.87 12.54
N ASP A 64 8.78 -2.02 13.21
CA ASP A 64 9.44 -3.26 12.79
C ASP A 64 8.93 -3.81 11.44
N LEU A 65 7.59 -3.87 11.28
CA LEU A 65 6.96 -4.29 10.03
C LEU A 65 7.17 -3.27 8.90
N ARG A 66 7.25 -1.98 9.27
CA ARG A 66 7.55 -0.90 8.33
C ARG A 66 8.97 -1.00 7.79
N ALA A 67 9.94 -1.32 8.66
CA ALA A 67 11.32 -1.56 8.27
C ALA A 67 11.47 -2.80 7.38
N LEU A 68 10.73 -3.88 7.64
CA LEU A 68 10.68 -5.06 6.77
C LEU A 68 10.15 -4.70 5.37
N ARG A 69 9.02 -3.98 5.25
CA ARG A 69 8.48 -3.55 3.94
C ARG A 69 9.49 -2.71 3.15
N GLN A 70 10.16 -1.76 3.81
CA GLN A 70 11.16 -0.89 3.18
C GLN A 70 12.47 -1.62 2.86
N GLY A 71 12.86 -2.62 3.65
CA GLY A 71 14.00 -3.48 3.42
C GLY A 71 13.79 -4.47 2.28
N SER A 72 12.60 -5.08 2.19
CA SER A 72 12.24 -6.01 1.11
C SER A 72 12.18 -5.34 -0.26
N ALA A 73 11.79 -4.05 -0.32
CA ALA A 73 11.80 -3.27 -1.56
C ALA A 73 13.23 -2.91 -2.04
N LYS A 74 14.25 -3.02 -1.19
CA LYS A 74 15.65 -2.82 -1.58
C LYS A 74 16.32 -4.08 -2.12
N VAL A 75 15.76 -5.26 -1.86
CA VAL A 75 16.17 -6.50 -2.53
C VAL A 75 15.41 -6.60 -3.85
N SER A 76 15.63 -5.63 -4.73
CA SER A 76 15.14 -5.69 -6.10
C SER A 76 15.75 -6.91 -6.78
N ALA A 77 14.93 -7.67 -7.51
CA ALA A 77 15.31 -8.86 -8.26
C ALA A 77 16.55 -8.70 -9.18
N THR A 78 16.95 -7.45 -9.45
CA THR A 78 18.18 -7.05 -10.13
C THR A 78 19.47 -7.48 -9.40
N ASP A 79 19.47 -7.47 -8.06
CA ASP A 79 20.65 -7.81 -7.26
C ASP A 79 20.95 -9.31 -7.31
N TYR A 80 19.90 -10.14 -7.43
CA TYR A 80 20.04 -11.60 -7.51
C TYR A 80 20.62 -12.06 -8.84
N THR A 81 20.21 -11.46 -9.96
CA THR A 81 20.77 -11.72 -11.28
C THR A 81 22.22 -11.26 -11.39
N ALA A 82 22.55 -10.08 -10.84
CA ALA A 82 23.91 -9.57 -10.83
C ALA A 82 24.86 -10.41 -9.97
N GLN A 83 24.40 -10.88 -8.80
CA GLN A 83 25.17 -11.78 -7.95
C GLN A 83 25.38 -13.17 -8.58
N LEU A 84 24.39 -13.69 -9.33
CA LEU A 84 24.53 -14.96 -10.06
C LEU A 84 25.56 -14.85 -11.19
N GLU A 85 25.54 -13.77 -11.98
CA GLU A 85 26.54 -13.54 -13.03
C GLU A 85 27.95 -13.39 -12.47
N GLN A 86 28.14 -12.62 -11.39
CA GLN A 86 29.46 -12.52 -10.74
C GLN A 86 29.98 -13.88 -10.25
N ARG A 87 29.09 -14.73 -9.70
CA ARG A 87 29.47 -16.07 -9.24
C ARG A 87 29.85 -17.00 -10.38
N LEU A 88 29.15 -16.94 -11.50
CA LEU A 88 29.46 -17.74 -12.69
C LEU A 88 30.79 -17.31 -13.33
N GLN A 89 31.09 -16.01 -13.37
CA GLN A 89 32.37 -15.50 -13.86
C GLN A 89 33.56 -15.95 -13.01
N GLN A 90 33.43 -16.01 -11.68
CA GLN A 90 34.51 -16.49 -10.82
C GLN A 90 34.75 -18.00 -10.91
N LEU A 91 33.74 -18.79 -11.25
CA LEU A 91 33.88 -20.23 -11.44
C LEU A 91 34.41 -20.60 -12.83
N GLY A 92 34.25 -19.72 -13.83
CA GLY A 92 34.79 -19.89 -15.18
C GLY A 92 36.22 -19.38 -15.39
N ALA A 93 36.83 -18.74 -14.38
CA ALA A 93 38.14 -18.09 -14.47
C ALA A 93 39.24 -18.78 -13.63
N ARG A 94 39.22 -20.12 -13.53
CA ARG A 94 40.40 -20.90 -13.12
C ARG A 94 41.06 -21.51 -14.35
N PRO A 95 42.17 -20.93 -14.87
CA PRO A 95 43.15 -21.71 -15.62
C PRO A 95 43.84 -22.75 -14.73
#